data_AF-I2JPZ0-F1
#
_entry.id   AF-I2JPZ0-F1
#
_cell.length_a   1.000
_cell.length_b   1.000
_cell.length_c   1.000
_cell.angle_alpha   90.00
_cell.angle_beta   90.00
_cell.angle_gamma   90.00
#
_symmetry.space_group_name_H-M   'P 1'
#
loop_
_entity.id
_entity.type
_entity.pdbx_description
1 polymer ?
#
loop_
_entity_poly.entity_id
_entity_poly.type
_entity_poly.pdbx_seq_one_letter_code
_entity_poly.pdbx_strand_id
1 'polypeptide(L)'
;MINSKKMRLTMFAASMVAAGALTGCFNDKSSDPSTTGFGLGAAKGAINGATCNYKTAVNTNGFAGTTDANGEVQVAVTPGFGANDYPVVITCVGGTYFDESDNSTQPQTEPMRSVIPDAQSIAEVGGKIGVNPFTELATALFDSLPAGAANRTAAAAKASYGEIGRLFAPGMVANGGALNLMQASTPVNTANPTNLGNNVAGQLATYLAGFAKYAATNGGSMAVLADLRTKIATGTAVPASVAQGIKTQANSYTPGATTGVTAQPSGNGGTAQKPTSGGTTGGTGGTGGTGGSGGQV
;
A
#
# COMPACT_ATOMS: atom_id res chain seq x y z
N MET A 1 72.48 9.70 -41.65
CA MET A 1 71.65 10.22 -40.54
C MET A 1 71.51 9.06 -39.54
N ILE A 2 72.47 8.88 -38.62
CA ILE A 2 72.55 9.40 -37.25
C ILE A 2 71.31 9.14 -36.37
N ASN A 3 71.61 8.45 -35.26
CA ASN A 3 70.92 8.28 -33.96
C ASN A 3 69.72 7.33 -33.86
N SER A 4 69.75 6.20 -33.14
CA SER A 4 70.27 5.82 -31.81
C SER A 4 69.33 6.15 -30.63
N LYS A 5 69.29 5.22 -29.67
CA LYS A 5 68.65 5.22 -28.32
C LYS A 5 67.21 4.66 -28.27
N LYS A 6 66.77 3.82 -27.31
CA LYS A 6 67.36 3.24 -26.09
C LYS A 6 66.40 2.12 -25.58
N MET A 7 66.99 0.98 -25.23
CA MET A 7 66.85 0.20 -23.98
C MET A 7 65.58 0.28 -23.10
N ARG A 8 65.09 -0.94 -22.75
CA ARG A 8 64.78 -1.49 -21.38
C ARG A 8 63.61 -0.87 -20.59
N LEU A 9 62.88 -1.55 -19.70
CA LEU A 9 62.70 -2.92 -19.21
C LEU A 9 61.62 -2.78 -18.09
N THR A 10 60.69 -3.73 -17.97
CA THR A 10 59.84 -4.11 -16.80
C THR A 10 59.44 -3.08 -15.72
N MET A 11 58.16 -3.09 -15.36
CA MET A 11 57.77 -3.57 -14.02
C MET A 11 56.28 -3.95 -13.91
N PHE A 12 56.06 -5.16 -13.42
CA PHE A 12 54.82 -5.65 -12.79
C PHE A 12 54.50 -4.78 -11.57
N ALA A 13 53.29 -4.24 -11.48
CA ALA A 13 52.60 -3.94 -10.22
C ALA A 13 51.14 -3.52 -10.50
N ALA A 14 50.22 -4.49 -10.49
CA ALA A 14 48.84 -4.21 -10.15
C ALA A 14 48.40 -5.29 -9.16
N SER A 15 48.65 -4.96 -7.91
CA SER A 15 48.26 -5.63 -6.68
C SER A 15 46.73 -5.79 -6.59
N MET A 16 46.32 -6.99 -6.18
CA MET A 16 45.21 -7.28 -5.27
C MET A 16 43.89 -6.51 -5.47
N VAL A 17 42.93 -7.12 -6.17
CA VAL A 17 41.52 -6.94 -5.82
C VAL A 17 41.17 -8.06 -4.83
N ALA A 18 41.30 -7.73 -3.55
CA ALA A 18 40.84 -8.58 -2.47
C ALA A 18 39.32 -8.71 -2.57
N ALA A 19 38.86 -9.97 -2.66
CA ALA A 19 37.51 -10.35 -2.30
C ALA A 19 37.30 -10.07 -0.81
N GLY A 20 36.68 -8.95 -0.51
CA GLY A 20 36.15 -8.61 0.81
C GLY A 20 34.64 -8.55 0.71
N ALA A 21 33.97 -9.61 1.13
CA ALA A 21 32.55 -9.57 1.44
C ALA A 21 32.34 -8.56 2.58
N LEU A 22 31.89 -7.35 2.22
CA LEU A 22 31.28 -6.43 3.16
C LEU A 22 29.77 -6.62 3.07
N THR A 23 29.27 -7.46 3.97
CA THR A 23 27.91 -7.37 4.52
C THR A 23 27.72 -5.94 5.05
N GLY A 24 27.24 -5.05 4.19
CA GLY A 24 26.77 -3.73 4.55
C GLY A 24 25.34 -3.81 5.04
N CYS A 25 25.16 -3.61 6.33
CA CYS A 25 23.89 -3.49 7.02
C CYS A 25 22.93 -2.58 6.24
N PHE A 26 21.76 -3.11 5.87
CA PHE A 26 20.58 -2.32 5.58
C PHE A 26 20.15 -1.63 6.88
N ASN A 27 20.70 -0.46 7.16
CA ASN A 27 20.24 0.41 8.23
C ASN A 27 20.69 1.84 7.94
N ASP A 28 19.95 2.54 7.08
CA ASP A 28 19.96 4.00 7.06
C ASP A 28 18.52 4.50 7.27
N LYS A 29 18.10 4.44 8.53
CA LYS A 29 17.19 5.45 9.10
C LYS A 29 18.04 6.67 9.46
N SER A 30 18.46 7.45 8.48
CA SER A 30 18.92 8.81 8.75
C SER A 30 18.98 9.64 7.47
N SER A 31 17.94 10.44 7.27
CA SER A 31 18.09 11.77 6.69
C SER A 31 17.18 12.65 7.54
N ASP A 32 17.77 13.51 8.35
CA ASP A 32 17.06 14.55 9.09
C ASP A 32 16.07 15.27 8.16
N PRO A 33 14.81 15.49 8.58
CA PRO A 33 13.85 16.25 7.80
C PRO A 33 14.21 17.75 7.92
N SER A 34 15.04 18.25 7.01
CA SER A 34 15.20 19.71 6.87
C SER A 34 14.01 20.26 6.06
N THR A 35 13.13 20.94 6.77
CA THR A 35 12.15 21.96 6.31
C THR A 35 11.28 21.66 5.07
N THR A 36 9.99 21.48 5.34
CA THR A 36 8.82 21.75 4.45
C THR A 36 8.63 20.89 3.20
N GLY A 37 8.35 19.60 3.41
CA GLY A 37 7.74 18.75 2.38
C GLY A 37 7.65 17.30 2.83
N PHE A 38 6.58 16.60 2.46
CA PHE A 38 6.56 15.14 2.46
C PHE A 38 6.43 14.67 1.01
N GLY A 39 7.25 13.71 0.61
CA GLY A 39 7.06 13.03 -0.65
C GLY A 39 5.73 12.27 -0.60
N LEU A 40 4.85 12.51 -1.58
CA LEU A 40 3.84 11.52 -1.92
C LEU A 40 4.43 10.64 -3.00
N GLY A 41 5.04 9.54 -2.61
CA GLY A 41 5.28 8.46 -3.58
C GLY A 41 3.96 7.83 -3.95
N ALA A 42 3.15 8.43 -4.83
CA ALA A 42 2.16 7.64 -5.54
C ALA A 42 2.89 6.46 -6.19
N ALA A 43 2.28 5.29 -6.11
CA ALA A 43 2.77 4.05 -6.67
C ALA A 43 4.21 3.65 -6.33
N LYS A 44 4.27 2.60 -5.54
CA LYS A 44 4.68 1.36 -6.17
C LYS A 44 3.51 0.38 -6.06
N GLY A 45 2.74 0.33 -7.14
CA GLY A 45 1.45 -0.37 -7.28
C GLY A 45 0.72 0.10 -8.56
N ALA A 46 1.49 0.71 -9.49
CA ALA A 46 1.15 1.22 -10.81
C ALA A 46 -0.14 2.04 -10.92
N ILE A 47 -0.04 3.36 -10.88
CA ILE A 47 -0.88 4.20 -11.74
C ILE A 47 0.01 5.21 -12.44
N ASN A 48 0.21 5.08 -13.74
CA ASN A 48 0.99 5.98 -14.59
C ASN A 48 0.06 6.96 -15.33
N GLY A 49 0.36 8.26 -15.29
CA GLY A 49 -0.38 9.30 -16.00
C GLY A 49 -1.69 9.73 -15.35
N ALA A 50 -1.93 9.36 -14.08
CA ALA A 50 -3.10 9.82 -13.33
C ALA A 50 -2.92 11.24 -12.83
N THR A 51 -3.99 12.03 -12.91
CA THR A 51 -4.08 13.34 -12.27
C THR A 51 -4.46 13.13 -10.82
N CYS A 52 -3.59 13.54 -9.90
CA CYS A 52 -3.82 13.45 -8.47
C CYS A 52 -4.18 14.82 -7.88
N ASN A 53 -5.20 14.83 -7.02
CA ASN A 53 -5.64 15.96 -6.22
C ASN A 53 -5.69 15.55 -4.75
N TYR A 54 -5.67 16.54 -3.85
CA TYR A 54 -5.85 16.30 -2.42
C TYR A 54 -6.95 17.17 -1.82
N LYS A 55 -7.58 16.67 -0.76
CA LYS A 55 -8.54 17.39 0.07
C LYS A 55 -8.12 17.31 1.53
N THR A 56 -8.01 18.46 2.20
CA THR A 56 -7.69 18.56 3.63
C THR A 56 -8.94 18.61 4.51
N ALA A 57 -8.77 18.41 5.81
CA ALA A 57 -9.85 18.51 6.80
C ALA A 57 -10.45 19.92 6.90
N VAL A 58 -9.67 20.97 6.60
CA VAL A 58 -10.09 22.37 6.63
C VAL A 58 -10.66 22.87 5.28
N ASN A 59 -10.98 21.95 4.37
CA ASN A 59 -11.64 22.19 3.07
C ASN A 59 -10.81 22.96 2.03
N THR A 60 -9.51 22.68 1.94
CA THR A 60 -8.69 23.13 0.82
C THR A 60 -8.55 21.98 -0.19
N ASN A 61 -9.14 22.13 -1.37
CA ASN A 61 -8.81 21.27 -2.51
C ASN A 61 -7.50 21.78 -3.12
N GLY A 62 -6.56 20.89 -3.37
CA GLY A 62 -5.30 21.22 -4.01
C GLY A 62 -4.94 20.24 -5.11
N PHE A 63 -4.13 20.72 -6.05
CA PHE A 63 -3.55 19.89 -7.09
C PHE A 63 -2.27 19.24 -6.55
N ALA A 64 -2.17 17.91 -6.65
CA ALA A 64 -1.01 17.16 -6.22
C ALA A 64 0.00 16.95 -7.36
N GLY A 65 -0.47 16.81 -8.60
CA GLY A 65 0.37 16.60 -9.77
C GLY A 65 -0.17 15.50 -10.69
N THR A 66 0.65 15.07 -11.64
CA THR A 66 0.38 13.89 -12.48
C THR A 66 1.41 12.82 -12.19
N THR A 67 0.99 11.56 -12.08
CA THR A 67 1.91 10.45 -11.81
C THR A 67 2.81 10.15 -13.01
N ASP A 68 4.09 9.88 -12.73
CA ASP A 68 5.10 9.55 -13.75
C ASP A 68 5.02 8.07 -14.20
N ALA A 69 6.01 7.63 -14.99
CA ALA A 69 6.09 6.25 -15.48
C ALA A 69 6.26 5.19 -14.38
N ASN A 70 6.80 5.59 -13.22
CA ASN A 70 6.88 4.75 -12.02
C ASN A 70 5.59 4.84 -11.18
N GLY A 71 4.71 5.77 -11.56
CA GLY A 71 3.46 6.14 -10.91
C GLY A 71 3.65 7.12 -9.75
N GLU A 72 4.79 7.79 -9.65
CA GLU A 72 5.15 8.72 -8.58
C GLU A 72 4.69 10.16 -8.86
N VAL A 73 4.30 10.90 -7.81
CA VAL A 73 3.89 12.31 -7.92
C VAL A 73 4.33 13.12 -6.71
N GLN A 74 5.31 14.00 -6.87
CA GLN A 74 5.76 14.86 -5.77
C GLN A 74 4.71 15.93 -5.45
N VAL A 75 4.14 15.89 -4.24
CA VAL A 75 3.18 16.91 -3.78
C VAL A 75 3.92 18.01 -3.06
N ALA A 76 3.94 19.19 -3.69
CA ALA A 76 4.49 20.39 -3.09
C ALA A 76 3.61 20.83 -1.92
N VAL A 77 4.12 20.66 -0.71
CA VAL A 77 3.49 21.18 0.50
C VAL A 77 3.72 22.69 0.52
N THR A 78 2.70 23.46 0.15
CA THR A 78 2.77 24.92 0.16
C THR A 78 2.98 25.39 1.61
N PRO A 79 3.73 26.48 1.87
CA PRO A 79 3.79 27.08 3.20
C PRO A 79 2.38 27.31 3.76
N GLY A 80 2.03 26.63 4.85
CA GLY A 80 0.68 26.65 5.44
C GLY A 80 0.08 25.28 5.75
N PHE A 81 0.60 24.19 5.18
CA PHE A 81 0.16 22.84 5.53
C PHE A 81 0.67 22.45 6.93
N GLY A 82 -0.24 22.35 7.90
CA GLY A 82 0.05 22.05 9.30
C GLY A 82 -0.69 20.82 9.81
N ALA A 83 -0.53 20.53 11.10
CA ALA A 83 -1.20 19.41 11.75
C ALA A 83 -2.74 19.45 11.61
N ASN A 84 -3.32 20.64 11.46
CA ASN A 84 -4.76 20.86 11.34
C ASN A 84 -5.33 20.51 9.95
N ASP A 85 -4.47 20.32 8.93
CA ASP A 85 -4.92 19.95 7.58
C ASP A 85 -5.27 18.46 7.45
N TYR A 86 -4.88 17.66 8.44
CA TYR A 86 -5.13 16.23 8.48
C TYR A 86 -6.50 15.88 9.11
N PRO A 87 -7.14 14.77 8.70
CA PRO A 87 -6.72 13.83 7.65
C PRO A 87 -6.79 14.41 6.24
N VAL A 88 -5.90 13.93 5.36
CA VAL A 88 -5.79 14.37 3.96
C VAL A 88 -6.21 13.22 3.06
N VAL A 89 -7.14 13.45 2.13
CA VAL A 89 -7.53 12.45 1.14
C VAL A 89 -6.87 12.77 -0.19
N ILE A 90 -6.00 11.89 -0.67
CA ILE A 90 -5.46 11.92 -2.03
C ILE A 90 -6.42 11.17 -2.95
N THR A 91 -6.70 11.74 -4.12
CA THR A 91 -7.54 11.14 -5.16
C THR A 91 -6.80 11.21 -6.48
N CYS A 92 -6.52 10.07 -7.09
CA CYS A 92 -5.89 9.96 -8.40
C CYS A 92 -6.87 9.39 -9.42
N VAL A 93 -6.97 10.02 -10.59
CA VAL A 93 -7.92 9.66 -11.65
C VAL A 93 -7.24 9.69 -13.02
N GLY A 94 -7.62 8.74 -13.90
CA GLY A 94 -7.11 8.64 -15.26
C GLY A 94 -5.78 7.90 -15.34
N GLY A 95 -5.14 7.93 -16.50
CA GLY A 95 -3.91 7.16 -16.71
C GLY A 95 -4.16 5.66 -16.79
N THR A 96 -3.16 4.87 -16.41
CA THR A 96 -3.17 3.41 -16.54
C THR A 96 -2.55 2.73 -15.33
N TYR A 97 -3.06 1.57 -14.95
CA TYR A 97 -2.48 0.71 -13.92
C TYR A 97 -1.95 -0.59 -14.51
N PHE A 98 -0.98 -1.21 -13.85
CA PHE A 98 -0.50 -2.54 -14.21
C PHE A 98 -1.41 -3.57 -13.53
N ASP A 99 -2.09 -4.40 -14.31
CA ASP A 99 -2.94 -5.46 -13.80
C ASP A 99 -2.12 -6.74 -13.62
N GLU A 100 -1.86 -7.12 -12.36
CA GLU A 100 -1.05 -8.30 -12.03
C GLU A 100 -1.72 -9.63 -12.39
N SER A 101 -3.00 -9.62 -12.79
CA SER A 101 -3.73 -10.84 -13.15
C SER A 101 -3.31 -11.41 -14.50
N ASP A 102 -2.98 -10.55 -15.47
CA ASP A 102 -2.64 -10.91 -16.83
C ASP A 102 -1.33 -10.25 -17.34
N ASN A 103 -0.62 -9.53 -16.46
CA ASN A 103 0.57 -8.74 -16.77
C ASN A 103 0.34 -7.68 -17.86
N SER A 104 -0.84 -7.07 -17.88
CA SER A 104 -1.19 -6.03 -18.85
C SER A 104 -1.25 -4.64 -18.22
N THR A 105 -1.27 -3.62 -19.06
CA THR A 105 -1.56 -2.24 -18.66
C THR A 105 -3.01 -1.93 -18.98
N GLN A 106 -3.79 -1.56 -17.97
CA GLN A 106 -5.22 -1.30 -18.07
C GLN A 106 -5.55 0.17 -17.77
N PRO A 107 -6.56 0.77 -18.41
CA PRO A 107 -6.97 2.14 -18.12
C PRO A 107 -7.57 2.25 -16.71
N GLN A 108 -7.20 3.29 -15.97
CA GLN A 108 -7.86 3.63 -14.71
C GLN A 108 -9.09 4.52 -14.98
N THR A 109 -10.26 3.90 -15.06
CA THR A 109 -11.52 4.60 -15.37
C THR A 109 -12.22 5.19 -14.14
N GLU A 110 -11.85 4.73 -12.94
CA GLU A 110 -12.46 5.12 -11.66
C GLU A 110 -11.44 5.78 -10.73
N PRO A 111 -11.84 6.71 -9.86
CA PRO A 111 -10.94 7.31 -8.88
C PRO A 111 -10.42 6.26 -7.89
N MET A 112 -9.13 6.35 -7.59
CA MET A 112 -8.51 5.62 -6.49
C MET A 112 -8.00 6.62 -5.46
N ARG A 113 -8.24 6.31 -4.18
CA ARG A 113 -7.97 7.25 -3.09
C ARG A 113 -7.12 6.64 -1.98
N SER A 114 -6.51 7.52 -1.21
CA SER A 114 -5.76 7.17 0.00
C SER A 114 -5.94 8.27 1.04
N VAL A 115 -6.44 7.90 2.22
CA VAL A 115 -6.56 8.81 3.35
C VAL A 115 -5.28 8.76 4.17
N ILE A 116 -4.65 9.90 4.39
CA ILE A 116 -3.44 10.07 5.20
C ILE A 116 -3.89 10.60 6.56
N PRO A 117 -3.76 9.82 7.65
CA PRO A 117 -4.31 10.20 8.95
C PRO A 117 -3.67 11.43 9.57
N ASP A 118 -2.34 11.50 9.52
CA ASP A 118 -1.51 12.54 10.14
C ASP A 118 -0.11 12.53 9.50
N ALA A 119 0.71 13.53 9.82
CA ALA A 119 2.07 13.64 9.29
C ALA A 119 2.98 12.47 9.71
N GLN A 120 2.79 11.95 10.93
CA GLN A 120 3.59 10.83 11.44
C GLN A 120 3.35 9.54 10.64
N SER A 121 2.11 9.31 10.20
CA SER A 121 1.72 8.15 9.40
C SER A 121 2.52 8.05 8.09
N ILE A 122 2.97 9.17 7.52
CA ILE A 122 3.80 9.18 6.31
C ILE A 122 5.20 8.63 6.61
N ALA A 123 5.80 9.04 7.73
CA ALA A 123 7.10 8.54 8.16
C ALA A 123 7.03 7.04 8.52
N GLU A 124 5.94 6.61 9.16
CA GLU A 124 5.72 5.20 9.57
C GLU A 124 5.73 4.23 8.38
N VAL A 125 5.23 4.65 7.22
CA VAL A 125 5.18 3.81 6.00
C VAL A 125 6.39 4.01 5.08
N GLY A 126 7.42 4.73 5.54
CA GLY A 126 8.67 4.94 4.80
C GLY A 126 8.63 6.09 3.79
N GLY A 127 7.75 7.07 3.99
CA GLY A 127 7.72 8.31 3.21
C GLY A 127 7.09 8.21 1.82
N LYS A 128 6.51 7.05 1.47
CA LYS A 128 5.80 6.86 0.20
C LYS A 128 4.41 6.26 0.44
N ILE A 129 3.38 6.99 0.03
CA ILE A 129 1.98 6.66 0.23
C ILE A 129 1.41 5.98 -1.01
N GLY A 130 1.05 4.71 -0.89
CA GLY A 130 0.33 3.99 -1.92
C GLY A 130 -1.08 4.54 -2.14
N VAL A 131 -1.50 4.57 -3.40
CA VAL A 131 -2.90 4.69 -3.82
C VAL A 131 -3.23 3.36 -4.49
N ASN A 132 -4.01 2.52 -3.81
CA ASN A 132 -4.27 1.13 -4.18
C ASN A 132 -5.71 0.73 -3.79
N PRO A 133 -6.21 -0.44 -4.23
CA PRO A 133 -7.53 -0.94 -3.84
C PRO A 133 -7.80 -0.90 -2.32
N PHE A 134 -6.87 -1.29 -1.45
CA PHE A 134 -7.11 -1.27 -0.01
C PHE A 134 -7.16 0.13 0.60
N THR A 135 -6.34 1.07 0.11
CA THR A 135 -6.42 2.47 0.55
C THR A 135 -7.71 3.13 0.07
N GLU A 136 -8.21 2.75 -1.11
CA GLU A 136 -9.51 3.20 -1.61
C GLU A 136 -10.64 2.68 -0.71
N LEU A 137 -10.61 1.40 -0.34
CA LEU A 137 -11.59 0.80 0.57
C LEU A 137 -11.54 1.45 1.97
N ALA A 138 -10.34 1.75 2.48
CA ALA A 138 -10.19 2.42 3.78
C ALA A 138 -10.71 3.86 3.73
N THR A 139 -10.45 4.56 2.62
CA THR A 139 -10.99 5.89 2.36
C THR A 139 -12.52 5.84 2.25
N ALA A 140 -13.09 4.82 1.61
CA ALA A 140 -14.54 4.65 1.51
C ALA A 140 -15.19 4.42 2.88
N LEU A 141 -14.57 3.63 3.76
CA LEU A 141 -15.05 3.45 5.14
C LEU A 141 -14.97 4.77 5.92
N PHE A 142 -13.86 5.50 5.82
CA PHE A 142 -13.68 6.81 6.45
C PHE A 142 -14.71 7.84 5.95
N ASP A 143 -14.95 7.89 4.65
CA ASP A 143 -15.95 8.78 4.05
C ASP A 143 -17.39 8.38 4.35
N SER A 144 -17.63 7.14 4.79
CA SER A 144 -18.96 6.70 5.24
C SER A 144 -19.34 7.27 6.61
N LEU A 145 -18.38 7.89 7.31
CA LEU A 145 -18.61 8.57 8.57
C LEU A 145 -19.28 9.92 8.32
N PRO A 146 -20.12 10.39 9.27
CA PRO A 146 -20.70 11.73 9.18
C PRO A 146 -19.63 12.77 8.94
N ALA A 147 -19.91 13.75 8.08
CA ALA A 147 -18.97 14.83 7.82
C ALA A 147 -18.70 15.65 9.10
N GLY A 148 -17.51 16.26 9.17
CA GLY A 148 -17.10 17.11 10.29
C GLY A 148 -15.93 16.54 11.09
N ALA A 149 -15.13 17.45 11.64
CA ALA A 149 -13.87 17.15 12.32
C ALA A 149 -14.03 16.23 13.55
N ALA A 150 -15.21 16.20 14.18
CA ALA A 150 -15.47 15.32 15.32
C ALA A 150 -15.53 13.82 14.96
N ASN A 151 -15.91 13.50 13.72
CA ASN A 151 -16.09 12.13 13.27
C ASN A 151 -14.93 11.67 12.37
N ARG A 152 -14.47 12.55 11.47
CA ARG A 152 -13.44 12.27 10.47
C ARG A 152 -12.05 12.64 10.99
N THR A 153 -11.65 12.00 12.08
CA THR A 153 -10.37 12.24 12.76
C THR A 153 -9.23 11.38 12.21
N ALA A 154 -7.98 11.71 12.56
CA ALA A 154 -6.82 10.86 12.30
C ALA A 154 -7.01 9.43 12.87
N ALA A 155 -7.56 9.34 14.08
CA ALA A 155 -7.87 8.05 14.71
C ALA A 155 -8.90 7.25 13.89
N ALA A 156 -9.94 7.90 13.34
CA ALA A 156 -10.92 7.26 12.48
C ALA A 156 -10.30 6.77 11.16
N ALA A 157 -9.36 7.54 10.57
CA ALA A 157 -8.63 7.10 9.39
C ALA A 157 -7.75 5.87 9.68
N LYS A 158 -6.98 5.87 10.78
CA LYS A 158 -6.19 4.70 11.22
C LYS A 158 -7.06 3.47 11.49
N ALA A 159 -8.19 3.66 12.18
CA ALA A 159 -9.15 2.59 12.45
C ALA A 159 -9.76 2.03 11.16
N SER A 160 -10.00 2.88 10.15
CA SER A 160 -10.51 2.44 8.85
C SER A 160 -9.51 1.51 8.14
N TYR A 161 -8.21 1.82 8.19
CA TYR A 161 -7.18 0.90 7.70
C TYR A 161 -7.14 -0.41 8.47
N GLY A 162 -7.23 -0.34 9.80
CA GLY A 162 -7.26 -1.54 10.65
C GLY A 162 -8.42 -2.47 10.28
N GLU A 163 -9.59 -1.89 9.99
CA GLU A 163 -10.78 -2.66 9.62
C GLU A 163 -10.69 -3.27 8.22
N ILE A 164 -10.22 -2.52 7.22
CA ILE A 164 -9.99 -3.08 5.88
C ILE A 164 -8.94 -4.18 5.92
N GLY A 165 -7.87 -4.00 6.69
CA GLY A 165 -6.87 -5.04 6.89
C GLY A 165 -7.46 -6.26 7.60
N ARG A 166 -8.31 -6.11 8.61
CA ARG A 166 -9.03 -7.24 9.23
C ARG A 166 -9.87 -8.03 8.22
N LEU A 167 -10.54 -7.33 7.30
CA LEU A 167 -11.43 -7.93 6.32
C LEU A 167 -10.68 -8.70 5.22
N PHE A 168 -9.56 -8.17 4.73
CA PHE A 168 -8.92 -8.68 3.51
C PHE A 168 -7.46 -9.12 3.70
N ALA A 169 -6.72 -8.47 4.59
CA ALA A 169 -5.27 -8.62 4.69
C ALA A 169 -4.78 -8.58 6.16
N PRO A 170 -5.21 -9.52 7.02
CA PRO A 170 -4.94 -9.43 8.47
C PRO A 170 -3.45 -9.52 8.81
N GLY A 171 -2.65 -10.12 7.92
CA GLY A 171 -1.18 -10.13 8.04
C GLY A 171 -0.58 -8.73 7.98
N MET A 172 -1.25 -7.80 7.31
CA MET A 172 -0.82 -6.40 7.24
C MET A 172 -1.13 -5.63 8.53
N VAL A 173 -2.13 -6.05 9.31
CA VAL A 173 -2.55 -5.38 10.55
C VAL A 173 -1.81 -5.90 11.78
N ALA A 174 -1.27 -7.13 11.71
CA ALA A 174 -0.50 -7.73 12.79
C ALA A 174 0.72 -6.86 13.17
N ASN A 175 1.14 -6.94 14.43
CA ASN A 175 2.32 -6.24 14.97
C ASN A 175 2.29 -4.71 14.82
N GLY A 176 1.11 -4.09 14.94
CA GLY A 176 0.95 -2.63 14.99
C GLY A 176 0.81 -1.93 13.63
N GLY A 177 0.62 -2.69 12.56
CA GLY A 177 0.85 -2.23 11.20
C GLY A 177 -0.38 -1.84 10.36
N ALA A 178 -1.51 -1.39 10.93
CA ALA A 178 -2.69 -1.06 10.09
C ALA A 178 -2.36 -0.14 8.89
N LEU A 179 -1.44 0.81 9.09
CA LEU A 179 -0.96 1.73 8.05
C LEU A 179 -0.05 1.08 7.01
N ASN A 180 0.37 -0.15 7.19
CA ASN A 180 1.09 -0.93 6.20
C ASN A 180 0.34 -1.03 4.86
N LEU A 181 -1.00 -1.00 4.87
CA LEU A 181 -1.82 -0.96 3.64
C LEU A 181 -1.60 0.30 2.82
N MET A 182 -1.14 1.36 3.48
CA MET A 182 -0.85 2.67 2.93
C MET A 182 0.57 2.75 2.37
N GLN A 183 1.40 1.73 2.57
CA GLN A 183 2.75 1.68 2.04
C GLN A 183 2.74 1.54 0.51
N ALA A 184 3.66 2.22 -0.16
CA ALA A 184 3.96 1.93 -1.57
C ALA A 184 4.62 0.53 -1.68
N SER A 185 4.02 -0.36 -2.47
CA SER A 185 4.46 -1.76 -2.69
C SER A 185 5.38 -1.91 -3.92
N THR A 186 5.20 -2.84 -4.84
CA THR A 186 5.73 -2.84 -6.23
C THR A 186 4.88 -3.89 -6.93
N PRO A 187 4.34 -3.62 -8.14
CA PRO A 187 3.48 -4.60 -8.80
C PRO A 187 4.20 -5.93 -8.97
N VAL A 188 3.48 -7.03 -8.75
CA VAL A 188 4.03 -8.36 -8.93
C VAL A 188 3.92 -8.74 -10.40
N ASN A 189 5.07 -8.95 -11.06
CA ASN A 189 5.12 -9.47 -12.42
C ASN A 189 5.41 -10.97 -12.38
N THR A 190 4.51 -11.80 -12.91
CA THR A 190 4.70 -13.26 -12.95
C THR A 190 5.79 -13.71 -13.92
N ALA A 191 6.09 -12.92 -14.96
CA ALA A 191 7.17 -13.18 -15.91
C ALA A 191 8.56 -12.79 -15.37
N ASN A 192 8.60 -11.97 -14.33
CA ASN A 192 9.83 -11.61 -13.63
C ASN A 192 9.52 -11.41 -12.14
N PRO A 193 9.33 -12.50 -11.38
CA PRO A 193 9.06 -12.43 -9.96
C PRO A 193 10.35 -11.96 -9.28
N THR A 194 10.58 -10.65 -9.31
CA THR A 194 11.58 -10.01 -8.45
C THR A 194 11.37 -10.55 -7.03
N ASN A 195 12.46 -10.86 -6.33
CA ASN A 195 12.44 -11.30 -4.93
C ASN A 195 11.55 -10.34 -4.13
N LEU A 196 10.29 -10.72 -3.92
CA LEU A 196 9.37 -9.98 -3.08
C LEU A 196 9.99 -10.08 -1.69
N GLY A 197 10.65 -9.02 -1.22
CA GLY A 197 11.30 -9.08 0.09
C GLY A 197 10.29 -9.52 1.15
N ASN A 198 10.72 -10.28 2.15
CA ASN A 198 9.89 -10.61 3.31
C ASN A 198 9.73 -9.40 4.24
N ASN A 199 9.25 -8.30 3.66
CA ASN A 199 8.97 -7.04 4.31
C ASN A 199 7.52 -6.66 3.99
N VAL A 200 7.06 -5.59 4.65
CA VAL A 200 5.69 -5.11 4.52
C VAL A 200 5.32 -4.79 3.06
N ALA A 201 6.21 -4.14 2.30
CA ALA A 201 5.96 -3.80 0.91
C ALA A 201 5.79 -5.04 0.01
N GLY A 202 6.60 -6.08 0.22
CA GLY A 202 6.48 -7.36 -0.49
C GLY A 202 5.21 -8.12 -0.13
N GLN A 203 4.82 -8.13 1.14
CA GLN A 203 3.55 -8.72 1.58
C GLN A 203 2.34 -7.98 0.99
N LEU A 204 2.34 -6.64 1.03
CA LEU A 204 1.28 -5.84 0.41
C LEU A 204 1.16 -6.11 -1.09
N ALA A 205 2.29 -6.19 -1.80
CA ALA A 205 2.31 -6.52 -3.22
C ALA A 205 1.61 -7.85 -3.52
N THR A 206 1.82 -8.88 -2.68
CA THR A 206 1.13 -10.17 -2.86
C THR A 206 -0.39 -10.07 -2.68
N TYR A 207 -0.87 -9.30 -1.70
CA TYR A 207 -2.31 -9.09 -1.53
C TYR A 207 -2.93 -8.30 -2.70
N LEU A 208 -2.24 -7.29 -3.21
CA LEU A 208 -2.70 -6.52 -4.36
C LEU A 208 -2.76 -7.38 -5.63
N ALA A 209 -1.74 -8.20 -5.88
CA ALA A 209 -1.75 -9.16 -6.99
C ALA A 209 -2.84 -10.23 -6.82
N GLY A 210 -3.07 -10.68 -5.57
CA GLY A 210 -4.19 -11.57 -5.23
C GLY A 210 -5.56 -10.94 -5.51
N PHE A 211 -5.71 -9.65 -5.21
CA PHE A 211 -6.90 -8.89 -5.55
C PHE A 211 -7.13 -8.83 -7.06
N ALA A 212 -6.10 -8.46 -7.83
CA ALA A 212 -6.19 -8.39 -9.29
C ALA A 212 -6.61 -9.74 -9.89
N LYS A 213 -5.95 -10.84 -9.50
CA LYS A 213 -6.32 -12.19 -9.97
C LYS A 213 -7.74 -12.62 -9.58
N TYR A 214 -8.15 -12.33 -8.35
CA TYR A 214 -9.52 -12.58 -7.94
C TYR A 214 -10.49 -11.80 -8.84
N ALA A 215 -10.21 -10.52 -9.06
CA ALA A 215 -11.07 -9.63 -9.82
C ALA A 215 -11.17 -9.98 -11.30
N ALA A 216 -10.10 -10.47 -11.93
CA ALA A 216 -10.08 -10.90 -13.33
C ALA A 216 -11.18 -11.95 -13.65
N THR A 217 -11.52 -12.81 -12.69
CA THR A 217 -12.59 -13.82 -12.84
C THR A 217 -13.97 -13.35 -12.38
N ASN A 218 -14.06 -12.13 -11.82
CA ASN A 218 -15.27 -11.59 -11.18
C ASN A 218 -15.66 -10.19 -11.74
N GLY A 219 -15.35 -9.93 -13.01
CA GLY A 219 -15.76 -8.69 -13.70
C GLY A 219 -14.67 -7.61 -13.83
N GLY A 220 -13.44 -7.91 -13.42
CA GLY A 220 -12.28 -7.01 -13.52
C GLY A 220 -12.04 -6.17 -12.26
N SER A 221 -10.79 -5.70 -12.10
CA SER A 221 -10.30 -5.01 -10.90
C SER A 221 -11.16 -3.81 -10.51
N MET A 222 -11.53 -2.95 -11.46
CA MET A 222 -12.34 -1.76 -11.17
C MET A 222 -13.80 -2.09 -10.78
N ALA A 223 -14.41 -3.11 -11.40
CA ALA A 223 -15.78 -3.50 -11.09
C ALA A 223 -15.88 -4.11 -9.68
N VAL A 224 -14.95 -5.01 -9.34
CA VAL A 224 -14.88 -5.59 -7.99
C VAL A 224 -14.58 -4.51 -6.95
N LEU A 225 -13.67 -3.58 -7.25
CA LEU A 225 -13.37 -2.47 -6.35
C LEU A 225 -14.61 -1.59 -6.11
N ALA A 226 -15.36 -1.26 -7.16
CA ALA A 226 -16.58 -0.44 -7.05
C ALA A 226 -17.68 -1.13 -6.22
N ASP A 227 -17.87 -2.45 -6.40
CA ASP A 227 -18.80 -3.25 -5.59
C ASP A 227 -18.38 -3.27 -4.11
N LEU A 228 -17.11 -3.56 -3.82
CA LEU A 228 -16.60 -3.59 -2.44
C LEU A 228 -16.65 -2.22 -1.77
N ARG A 229 -16.31 -1.16 -2.51
CA ARG A 229 -16.46 0.24 -2.06
C ARG A 229 -17.89 0.53 -1.62
N THR A 230 -18.87 0.12 -2.44
CA THR A 230 -20.30 0.29 -2.13
C THR A 230 -20.70 -0.50 -0.90
N LYS A 231 -20.28 -1.76 -0.79
CA LYS A 231 -20.58 -2.61 0.38
C LYS A 231 -20.03 -2.02 1.66
N ILE A 232 -18.77 -1.59 1.64
CA ILE A 232 -18.11 -0.95 2.78
C ILE A 232 -18.80 0.35 3.19
N ALA A 233 -19.10 1.23 2.24
CA ALA A 233 -19.74 2.52 2.53
C ALA A 233 -21.15 2.37 3.11
N THR A 234 -21.90 1.35 2.66
CA THR A 234 -23.28 1.09 3.08
C THR A 234 -23.40 0.16 4.29
N GLY A 235 -22.30 -0.45 4.75
CA GLY A 235 -22.33 -1.45 5.82
C GLY A 235 -22.89 -2.81 5.36
N THR A 236 -22.94 -3.06 4.06
CA THR A 236 -23.30 -4.38 3.50
C THR A 236 -22.14 -5.36 3.74
N ALA A 237 -22.47 -6.59 4.13
CA ALA A 237 -21.46 -7.60 4.40
C ALA A 237 -20.66 -7.99 3.15
N VAL A 238 -19.34 -8.03 3.28
CA VAL A 238 -18.45 -8.64 2.28
C VAL A 238 -18.46 -10.15 2.46
N PRO A 239 -18.81 -10.96 1.45
CA PRO A 239 -18.79 -12.41 1.58
C PRO A 239 -17.40 -12.94 1.93
N ALA A 240 -17.31 -13.92 2.83
CA ALA A 240 -16.03 -14.53 3.22
C ALA A 240 -15.29 -15.15 2.02
N SER A 241 -16.02 -15.61 0.99
CA SER A 241 -15.46 -16.13 -0.26
C SER A 241 -14.63 -15.09 -1.03
N VAL A 242 -14.93 -13.79 -0.90
CA VAL A 242 -14.13 -12.72 -1.50
C VAL A 242 -12.77 -12.64 -0.83
N ALA A 243 -12.74 -12.49 0.49
CA ALA A 243 -11.50 -12.38 1.26
C ALA A 243 -10.64 -13.65 1.14
N GLN A 244 -11.29 -14.82 1.18
CA GLN A 244 -10.62 -16.11 0.96
C GLN A 244 -10.11 -16.25 -0.48
N GLY A 245 -10.86 -15.77 -1.48
CA GLY A 245 -10.44 -15.76 -2.88
C GLY A 245 -9.18 -14.91 -3.08
N ILE A 246 -9.17 -13.68 -2.56
CA ILE A 246 -8.01 -12.77 -2.62
C ILE A 246 -6.78 -13.42 -1.96
N LYS A 247 -6.93 -14.01 -0.76
CA LYS A 247 -5.84 -14.75 -0.11
C LYS A 247 -5.33 -15.89 -0.97
N THR A 248 -6.22 -16.75 -1.46
CA THR A 248 -5.82 -17.93 -2.24
C THR A 248 -4.98 -17.50 -3.44
N GLN A 249 -5.38 -16.41 -4.11
CA GLN A 249 -4.62 -15.85 -5.22
C GLN A 249 -3.32 -15.20 -4.75
N ALA A 250 -3.31 -14.46 -3.64
CA ALA A 250 -2.10 -13.86 -3.06
C ALA A 250 -1.04 -14.93 -2.73
N ASN A 251 -1.47 -16.05 -2.15
CA ASN A 251 -0.59 -17.19 -1.82
C ASN A 251 -0.02 -17.89 -3.07
N SER A 252 -0.66 -17.74 -4.25
CA SER A 252 -0.09 -18.23 -5.51
C SER A 252 1.19 -17.48 -5.92
N TYR A 253 1.41 -16.28 -5.37
CA TYR A 253 2.61 -15.46 -5.57
C TYR A 253 3.66 -15.64 -4.45
N THR A 254 3.46 -16.63 -3.57
CA THR A 254 4.36 -16.96 -2.46
C THR A 254 5.15 -18.26 -2.72
N PRO A 255 5.65 -18.57 -3.94
CA PRO A 255 6.28 -19.85 -4.19
C PRO A 255 7.50 -20.01 -3.29
N GLY A 256 7.57 -21.19 -2.67
CA GLY A 256 8.43 -21.49 -1.53
C GLY A 256 9.92 -21.20 -1.73
N ALA A 257 10.56 -20.88 -0.61
CA ALA A 257 12.01 -20.74 -0.39
C ALA A 257 12.78 -19.67 -1.21
N THR A 258 12.36 -19.27 -2.41
CA THR A 258 13.09 -18.26 -3.22
C THR A 258 12.57 -16.83 -3.04
N THR A 259 11.30 -16.64 -2.68
CA THR A 259 10.72 -15.30 -2.43
C THR A 259 10.86 -14.86 -0.98
N GLY A 260 10.93 -15.78 -0.01
CA GLY A 260 11.06 -15.45 1.41
C GLY A 260 9.78 -14.92 2.09
N VAL A 261 8.71 -14.61 1.35
CA VAL A 261 7.42 -14.18 1.90
C VAL A 261 6.70 -15.37 2.53
N THR A 262 6.10 -15.20 3.72
CA THR A 262 5.31 -16.24 4.39
C THR A 262 3.87 -16.27 3.88
N ALA A 263 3.22 -17.44 3.99
CA ALA A 263 1.82 -17.61 3.63
C ALA A 263 0.94 -16.61 4.40
N GLN A 264 0.02 -15.97 3.68
CA GLN A 264 -0.79 -14.89 4.21
C GLN A 264 -2.03 -15.43 4.95
N PRO A 265 -2.37 -14.89 6.15
CA PRO A 265 -3.60 -15.25 6.85
C PRO A 265 -4.84 -14.76 6.09
N SER A 266 -5.96 -15.47 6.25
CA SER A 266 -7.24 -15.07 5.64
C SER A 266 -7.91 -14.01 6.47
N GLY A 267 -8.37 -12.95 5.82
CA GLY A 267 -9.42 -12.11 6.38
C GLY A 267 -10.74 -12.90 6.46
N ASN A 268 -11.59 -12.53 7.42
CA ASN A 268 -12.84 -13.26 7.67
C ASN A 268 -14.01 -12.75 6.81
N GLY A 269 -13.81 -11.69 6.02
CA GLY A 269 -14.93 -10.92 5.45
C GLY A 269 -15.86 -10.39 6.55
N GLY A 270 -17.12 -10.18 6.17
CA GLY A 270 -18.17 -9.65 7.03
C GLY A 270 -18.45 -8.17 6.81
N THR A 271 -19.23 -7.58 7.72
CA THR A 271 -19.55 -6.15 7.69
C THR A 271 -18.37 -5.32 8.18
N ALA A 272 -18.03 -4.26 7.45
CA ALA A 272 -17.05 -3.28 7.88
C ALA A 272 -17.59 -2.49 9.09
N GLN A 273 -16.85 -2.51 10.19
CA GLN A 273 -17.19 -1.76 11.40
C GLN A 273 -16.77 -0.30 11.22
N LYS A 274 -17.74 0.62 11.27
CA LYS A 274 -17.46 2.05 11.24
C LYS A 274 -16.69 2.46 12.50
N PRO A 275 -15.57 3.21 12.37
CA PRO A 275 -14.89 3.78 13.52
C PRO A 275 -15.83 4.63 14.37
N THR A 276 -15.81 4.44 15.68
CA THR A 276 -16.55 5.29 16.63
C THR A 276 -15.68 6.46 17.10
N SER A 277 -16.25 7.66 17.14
CA SER A 277 -15.61 8.84 17.71
C SER A 277 -15.33 8.64 19.21
N GLY A 278 -14.09 8.31 19.57
CA GLY A 278 -13.63 8.23 20.97
C GLY A 278 -12.93 6.94 21.42
N GLY A 279 -12.73 5.94 20.56
CA GLY A 279 -12.12 4.66 20.97
C GLY A 279 -10.64 4.54 20.63
N THR A 280 -9.78 4.30 21.64
CA THR A 280 -8.45 3.70 21.44
C THR A 280 -8.62 2.28 20.91
N THR A 281 -8.16 2.01 19.69
CA THR A 281 -8.16 0.66 19.11
C THR A 281 -7.13 -0.22 19.81
N GLY A 282 -7.54 -0.90 20.88
CA GLY A 282 -6.91 -2.13 21.36
C GLY A 282 -7.66 -3.30 20.77
N GLY A 283 -7.20 -3.82 19.63
CA GLY A 283 -7.76 -5.02 19.05
C GLY A 283 -7.46 -6.24 19.91
N THR A 284 -8.50 -6.89 20.41
CA THR A 284 -8.47 -8.33 20.68
C THR A 284 -9.41 -9.00 19.70
N GLY A 285 -8.85 -9.90 18.91
CA GLY A 285 -9.52 -10.66 17.88
C GLY A 285 -10.71 -11.44 18.43
N GLY A 286 -11.74 -11.56 17.60
CA GLY A 286 -12.89 -12.40 17.90
C GLY A 286 -12.50 -13.86 18.06
N THR A 287 -13.15 -14.52 19.01
CA THR A 287 -13.62 -15.89 18.79
C THR A 287 -15.12 -15.81 18.54
N GLY A 288 -15.51 -16.13 17.32
CA GLY A 288 -16.92 -16.36 16.99
C GLY A 288 -17.38 -17.66 17.63
N GLY A 289 -18.48 -17.59 18.38
CA GLY A 289 -19.27 -18.75 18.76
C GLY A 289 -20.56 -18.78 17.94
N THR A 290 -20.58 -19.59 16.88
CA THR A 290 -21.82 -20.01 16.23
C THR A 290 -22.49 -21.10 17.07
N GLY A 291 -23.74 -20.86 17.46
CA GLY A 291 -24.88 -21.78 17.43
C GLY A 291 -24.80 -23.14 18.14
N GLY A 292 -25.72 -23.35 19.08
CA GLY A 292 -26.13 -24.67 19.55
C GLY A 292 -27.57 -24.66 20.05
N SER A 293 -28.52 -24.98 19.16
CA SER A 293 -29.91 -25.30 19.48
C SER A 293 -30.05 -26.76 19.95
N GLY A 294 -30.87 -26.98 20.98
CA GLY A 294 -31.39 -28.27 21.47
C GLY A 294 -31.75 -28.11 22.96
N GLY A 295 -32.96 -28.31 23.46
CA GLY A 295 -33.97 -29.31 23.14
C GLY A 295 -34.00 -30.36 24.27
N GLN A 296 -35.04 -30.31 25.14
CA GLN A 296 -35.40 -31.23 26.25
C GLN A 296 -34.42 -31.26 27.43
N VAL A 297 -34.84 -31.07 28.69
CA VAL A 297 -35.94 -31.68 29.47
C VAL A 297 -36.69 -30.67 30.34
#